data_AF-A0A1I7RQU0-F1
#
_entry.id   AF-A0A1I7RQU0-F1
#
_cell.length_a   1.000
_cell.length_b   1.000
_cell.length_c   1.000
_cell.angle_alpha   90.00
_cell.angle_beta   90.00
_cell.angle_gamma   90.00
#
_symmetry.space_group_name_H-M   'P 1'
#
loop_
_entity.id
_entity.type
_entity.pdbx_description
1 polymer ?
#
loop_
_entity_poly.entity_id
_entity_poly.type
_entity_poly.pdbx_seq_one_letter_code
_entity_poly.pdbx_strand_id
1 'polypeptide(L)'
;MATKVYPGFINVNRFCFNGVRAFSSHSSPLTLEKLSGKHEGISVIRLHKPDTKNAISKLLLSKFREAVSQLKFDKSARVLIIKSDVEGAFCTGADLKERRKMTVEEVPKFVDSIRSAMDEVSALPVPVIAAIDGFALGGGFELALACDIRVVSPKAKVGLVETKIAIIPAAGGSQRLPRLVGPALAKELIFTGRVLNGNEAFSLGLANHCVEDPYKKAKEIADEILRTGPIAIRVAKTAIDQGVETDLRTGLVIEQQCYAQVINTKDRLEGLAAFAEKRAPVFKGE
;
A
#
# COMPACT_ATOMS: atom_id res chain seq x y z
N MET A 1 80.71 0.24 32.08
CA MET A 1 79.91 1.18 31.27
C MET A 1 78.44 0.79 31.39
N ALA A 2 77.62 1.70 31.90
CA ALA A 2 76.15 1.62 31.84
C ALA A 2 75.70 1.60 30.36
N THR A 3 74.61 0.95 29.93
CA THR A 3 73.23 1.44 30.12
C THR A 3 72.17 0.41 29.61
N LYS A 4 71.11 0.27 30.43
CA LYS A 4 69.71 -0.20 30.24
C LYS A 4 69.07 -0.24 28.84
N VAL A 5 68.13 -1.19 28.60
CA VAL A 5 66.69 -1.01 28.23
C VAL A 5 65.85 -2.29 28.62
N TYR A 6 64.54 -2.09 28.89
CA TYR A 6 63.52 -2.83 29.67
C TYR A 6 62.82 -4.09 29.06
N PRO A 7 62.10 -4.90 29.87
CA PRO A 7 61.36 -6.09 29.44
C PRO A 7 59.87 -5.84 29.13
N GLY A 8 59.33 -6.55 28.15
CA GLY A 8 57.90 -6.57 27.79
C GLY A 8 57.14 -7.68 28.51
N PHE A 9 56.02 -7.31 29.15
CA PHE A 9 55.09 -8.19 29.85
C PHE A 9 54.21 -8.99 28.87
N ILE A 10 54.12 -10.30 29.10
CA ILE A 10 53.10 -11.20 28.54
C ILE A 10 52.07 -11.44 29.64
N ASN A 11 50.79 -11.19 29.36
CA ASN A 11 49.70 -11.47 30.29
C ASN A 11 48.84 -12.62 29.76
N VAL A 12 48.51 -13.54 30.66
CA VAL A 12 47.88 -14.85 30.42
C VAL A 12 46.51 -14.87 31.12
N ASN A 13 45.60 -15.71 30.60
CA ASN A 13 44.26 -16.11 31.09
C ASN A 13 43.10 -15.30 30.50
N ARG A 14 41.94 -15.88 30.09
CA ARG A 14 41.24 -17.05 30.64
C ARG A 14 40.20 -17.61 29.65
N PHE A 15 39.90 -18.90 29.79
CA PHE A 15 38.96 -19.75 29.05
C PHE A 15 37.47 -19.38 29.18
N CYS A 16 36.71 -19.78 28.14
CA CYS A 16 35.30 -20.17 28.03
C CYS A 16 34.18 -19.16 28.33
N PHE A 17 33.37 -18.86 27.31
CA PHE A 17 31.90 -18.97 27.41
C PHE A 17 31.28 -19.36 26.06
N ASN A 18 30.37 -20.32 26.12
CA ASN A 18 29.63 -20.92 25.02
C ASN A 18 28.97 -19.87 24.11
N GLY A 19 29.18 -20.03 22.80
CA GLY A 19 28.50 -19.26 21.77
C GLY A 19 27.00 -19.55 21.79
N VAL A 20 26.26 -18.69 22.48
CA VAL A 20 24.82 -18.54 22.26
C VAL A 20 24.66 -18.00 20.85
N ARG A 21 24.10 -18.81 19.94
CA ARG A 21 23.48 -18.32 18.71
C ARG A 21 22.48 -17.24 19.13
N ALA A 22 22.83 -15.98 18.89
CA ALA A 22 21.89 -14.89 18.99
C ALA A 22 20.73 -15.19 18.02
N PHE A 23 19.56 -15.47 18.58
CA PHE A 23 18.31 -15.52 17.83
C PHE A 23 18.19 -14.23 17.04
N SER A 24 18.03 -14.33 15.71
CA SER A 24 17.72 -13.19 14.87
C SER A 24 16.45 -12.53 15.40
N SER A 25 16.56 -11.28 15.85
CA SER A 25 15.41 -10.42 16.04
C SER A 25 14.64 -10.41 14.72
N HIS A 26 13.40 -10.89 14.73
CA HIS A 26 12.57 -10.89 13.54
C HIS A 26 12.23 -9.42 13.23
N SER A 27 13.01 -8.79 12.37
CA SER A 27 12.69 -7.46 11.87
C SER A 27 11.29 -7.51 11.23
N SER A 28 10.47 -6.50 11.53
CA SER A 28 9.13 -6.39 10.97
C SER A 28 9.21 -6.45 9.44
N PRO A 29 8.34 -7.23 8.75
CA PRO A 29 8.39 -7.36 7.30
C PRO A 29 7.89 -6.11 6.56
N LEU A 30 7.50 -5.07 7.29
CA LEU A 30 7.18 -3.74 6.80
C LEU A 30 7.45 -2.65 7.84
N THR A 31 7.50 -1.41 7.39
CA THR A 31 7.46 -0.21 8.24
C THR A 31 6.31 0.71 7.83
N LEU A 32 5.78 1.46 8.80
CA LEU A 32 4.88 2.59 8.59
C LEU A 32 5.63 3.87 8.96
N GLU A 33 5.90 4.71 7.97
CA GLU A 33 6.59 5.99 8.13
C GLU A 33 5.61 7.14 7.92
N LYS A 34 5.58 8.11 8.83
CA LYS A 34 4.88 9.40 8.60
C LYS A 34 5.92 10.42 8.14
N LEU A 35 5.76 10.96 6.94
CA LEU A 35 6.67 11.96 6.40
C LEU A 35 6.51 13.30 7.14
N SER A 36 7.58 14.10 7.16
CA SER A 36 7.64 15.38 7.87
C SER A 36 7.94 16.56 6.94
N GLY A 37 7.90 17.78 7.49
CA GLY A 37 8.17 19.00 6.74
C GLY A 37 7.12 19.25 5.67
N LYS A 38 7.55 19.55 4.43
CA LYS A 38 6.63 19.81 3.31
C LYS A 38 5.73 18.63 2.90
N HIS A 39 6.01 17.42 3.40
CA HIS A 39 5.27 16.19 3.12
C HIS A 39 4.41 15.75 4.32
N GLU A 40 4.26 16.60 5.33
CA GLU A 40 3.41 16.32 6.49
C GLU A 40 1.98 15.96 6.05
N GLY A 41 1.47 14.85 6.61
CA GLY A 41 0.19 14.25 6.23
C GLY A 41 0.30 13.07 5.25
N ILE A 42 1.48 12.81 4.69
CA ILE A 42 1.74 11.59 3.89
C ILE A 42 2.26 10.49 4.81
N SER A 43 1.58 9.36 4.82
CA SER A 43 2.03 8.12 5.43
C SER A 43 2.52 7.15 4.35
N VAL A 44 3.57 6.39 4.63
CA VAL A 44 4.16 5.42 3.70
C VAL A 44 4.26 4.05 4.37
N ILE A 45 3.56 3.05 3.83
CA ILE A 45 3.81 1.65 4.15
C ILE A 45 4.87 1.12 3.20
N ARG A 46 5.96 0.62 3.78
CA ARG A 46 7.12 0.08 3.05
C ARG A 46 7.23 -1.41 3.30
N LEU A 47 6.93 -2.23 2.29
CA LEU A 47 7.13 -3.67 2.35
C LEU A 47 8.62 -3.99 2.19
N HIS A 48 9.19 -4.73 3.13
CA HIS A 48 10.60 -5.10 3.13
C HIS A 48 10.82 -6.53 3.64
N LYS A 49 10.46 -7.51 2.81
CA LYS A 49 10.77 -8.93 3.01
C LYS A 49 11.43 -9.52 1.75
N PRO A 50 12.74 -9.28 1.54
CA PRO A 50 13.45 -9.66 0.31
C PRO A 50 13.45 -11.18 0.06
N ASP A 51 13.65 -12.00 1.09
CA ASP A 51 13.74 -13.47 0.96
C ASP A 51 12.51 -14.12 0.32
N THR A 52 11.35 -13.49 0.48
CA THR A 52 10.08 -13.98 -0.07
C THR A 52 9.48 -13.01 -1.09
N LYS A 53 10.22 -11.98 -1.53
CA LYS A 53 9.73 -10.96 -2.45
C LYS A 53 8.38 -10.38 -2.01
N ASN A 54 8.29 -10.05 -0.71
CA ASN A 54 7.09 -9.58 -0.02
C ASN A 54 5.86 -10.49 -0.21
N ALA A 55 6.04 -11.81 -0.25
CA ALA A 55 4.90 -12.71 -0.19
C ALA A 55 4.10 -12.51 1.12
N ILE A 56 2.77 -12.56 1.01
CA ILE A 56 1.82 -12.37 2.10
C ILE A 56 1.82 -13.62 2.99
N SER A 57 2.71 -13.61 3.97
CA SER A 57 2.74 -14.55 5.10
C SER A 57 1.75 -14.13 6.19
N LYS A 58 1.44 -15.03 7.13
CA LYS A 58 0.65 -14.68 8.33
C LYS A 58 1.23 -13.48 9.08
N LEU A 59 2.57 -13.41 9.21
CA LEU A 59 3.25 -12.28 9.88
C LEU A 59 3.11 -10.97 9.09
N LEU A 60 3.37 -10.99 7.78
CA LEU A 60 3.25 -9.78 6.95
C LEU A 60 1.80 -9.26 6.99
N LEU A 61 0.83 -10.15 6.83
CA LEU A 61 -0.59 -9.81 6.89
C LEU A 61 -0.99 -9.18 8.23
N SER A 62 -0.56 -9.76 9.36
CA SER A 62 -0.83 -9.21 10.69
C SER A 62 -0.25 -7.80 10.84
N LYS A 63 1.03 -7.61 10.49
CA LYS A 63 1.69 -6.29 10.59
C LYS A 63 1.10 -5.27 9.63
N PHE A 64 0.62 -5.71 8.47
CA PHE A 64 -0.01 -4.84 7.50
C PHE A 64 -1.36 -4.32 8.02
N ARG A 65 -2.20 -5.19 8.58
CA ARG A 65 -3.46 -4.79 9.20
C ARG A 65 -3.26 -3.89 10.43
N GLU A 66 -2.24 -4.16 11.25
CA GLU A 66 -1.83 -3.25 12.34
C GLU A 66 -1.51 -1.84 11.81
N ALA A 67 -0.73 -1.73 10.73
CA ALA A 67 -0.36 -0.44 10.12
C ALA A 67 -1.57 0.29 9.50
N VAL A 68 -2.44 -0.42 8.77
CA VAL A 68 -3.67 0.14 8.19
C VAL A 68 -4.62 0.63 9.29
N SER A 69 -4.78 -0.14 10.37
CA SER A 69 -5.63 0.23 11.51
C SER A 69 -5.16 1.52 12.20
N GLN A 70 -3.85 1.73 12.33
CA GLN A 70 -3.30 2.98 12.88
C GLN A 70 -3.72 4.22 12.08
N LEU A 71 -3.86 4.09 10.76
CA LEU A 71 -4.21 5.21 9.88
C LEU A 71 -5.71 5.50 9.84
N LYS A 72 -6.56 4.50 10.11
CA LYS A 72 -8.02 4.63 10.04
C LYS A 72 -8.56 5.76 10.92
N PHE A 73 -7.97 5.96 12.09
CA PHE A 73 -8.39 6.98 13.07
C PHE A 73 -7.40 8.14 13.20
N ASP A 74 -6.35 8.16 12.37
CA ASP A 74 -5.36 9.21 12.38
C ASP A 74 -5.88 10.47 11.67
N LYS A 75 -6.12 11.54 12.44
CA LYS A 75 -6.55 12.83 11.89
C LYS A 75 -5.43 13.56 11.15
N SER A 76 -4.17 13.25 11.43
CA SER A 76 -3.01 13.84 10.74
C SER A 76 -2.76 13.21 9.37
N ALA A 77 -3.19 11.96 9.17
CA ALA A 77 -3.07 11.29 7.88
C ALA A 77 -3.99 11.96 6.83
N ARG A 78 -3.40 12.31 5.69
CA ARG A 78 -4.07 12.88 4.52
C ARG A 78 -3.96 12.01 3.27
N VAL A 79 -2.85 11.26 3.11
CA VAL A 79 -2.64 10.31 2.00
C VAL A 79 -1.82 9.12 2.51
N LEU A 80 -2.12 7.91 2.04
CA LEU A 80 -1.27 6.73 2.22
C LEU A 80 -0.60 6.35 0.89
N ILE A 81 0.71 6.13 0.91
CA ILE A 81 1.45 5.48 -0.18
C ILE A 81 1.85 4.09 0.27
N ILE A 82 1.56 3.07 -0.53
CA ILE A 82 2.05 1.69 -0.33
C ILE A 82 3.11 1.41 -1.39
N LYS A 83 4.30 1.01 -0.95
CA LYS A 83 5.40 0.64 -1.84
C LYS A 83 6.24 -0.51 -1.28
N SER A 84 7.22 -0.94 -2.05
CA SER A 84 8.27 -1.82 -1.54
C SER A 84 9.65 -1.15 -1.48
N ASP A 85 10.50 -1.61 -0.57
CA ASP A 85 11.95 -1.41 -0.53
C ASP A 85 12.72 -2.68 -0.99
N VAL A 86 12.05 -3.64 -1.65
CA VAL A 86 12.68 -4.83 -2.24
C VAL A 86 12.81 -4.63 -3.73
N GLU A 87 14.05 -4.68 -4.23
CA GLU A 87 14.33 -4.53 -5.65
C GLU A 87 13.58 -5.59 -6.49
N GLY A 88 12.89 -5.12 -7.53
CA GLY A 88 12.17 -5.96 -8.47
C GLY A 88 10.89 -6.59 -7.91
N ALA A 89 10.48 -6.33 -6.67
CA ALA A 89 9.25 -6.89 -6.10
C ALA A 89 8.40 -5.84 -5.39
N PHE A 90 7.13 -5.70 -5.78
CA PHE A 90 6.14 -5.00 -4.97
C PHE A 90 5.55 -5.97 -3.95
N CYS A 91 4.84 -6.99 -4.41
CA CYS A 91 4.29 -8.07 -3.60
C CYS A 91 3.94 -9.27 -4.51
N THR A 92 4.43 -10.46 -4.19
CA THR A 92 4.27 -11.65 -5.05
C THR A 92 3.03 -12.49 -4.74
N GLY A 93 2.12 -11.97 -3.91
CA GLY A 93 0.88 -12.66 -3.53
C GLY A 93 1.05 -13.52 -2.28
N ALA A 94 0.15 -14.48 -2.06
CA ALA A 94 0.19 -15.34 -0.87
C ALA A 94 1.49 -16.15 -0.77
N ASP A 95 2.02 -16.31 0.44
CA ASP A 95 3.21 -17.15 0.66
C ASP A 95 2.88 -18.64 0.41
N LEU A 96 3.29 -19.14 -0.76
CA LEU A 96 3.01 -20.51 -1.18
C LEU A 96 3.67 -21.57 -0.26
N LYS A 97 4.77 -21.23 0.43
CA LYS A 97 5.43 -22.15 1.38
C LYS A 97 4.60 -22.31 2.64
N GLU A 98 3.99 -21.23 3.14
CA GLU A 98 3.02 -21.31 4.24
C GLU A 98 1.74 -22.01 3.77
N ARG A 99 1.22 -21.64 2.60
CA ARG A 99 -0.01 -22.22 2.03
C ARG A 99 0.05 -23.75 1.90
N ARG A 100 1.19 -24.31 1.52
CA ARG A 100 1.39 -25.77 1.38
C ARG A 100 1.26 -26.53 2.71
N LYS A 101 1.47 -25.86 3.84
CA LYS A 101 1.41 -26.47 5.18
C LYS A 101 0.05 -26.32 5.85
N MET A 102 -0.88 -25.56 5.25
CA MET A 102 -2.18 -25.30 5.86
C MET A 102 -3.16 -26.45 5.59
N THR A 103 -3.98 -26.78 6.58
CA THR A 103 -5.07 -27.74 6.40
C THR A 103 -6.20 -27.15 5.57
N VAL A 104 -7.14 -27.99 5.11
CA VAL A 104 -8.31 -27.58 4.33
C VAL A 104 -9.16 -26.55 5.10
N GLU A 105 -9.24 -26.67 6.42
CA GLU A 105 -10.02 -25.81 7.32
C GLU A 105 -9.33 -24.45 7.59
N GLU A 106 -8.00 -24.40 7.49
CA GLU A 106 -7.22 -23.17 7.65
C GLU A 106 -7.24 -22.30 6.38
N VAL A 107 -7.42 -22.92 5.20
CA VAL A 107 -7.37 -22.20 3.91
C VAL A 107 -8.37 -21.06 3.81
N PRO A 108 -9.68 -21.28 4.06
CA PRO A 108 -10.68 -20.23 3.91
C PRO A 108 -10.42 -19.07 4.86
N LYS A 109 -10.05 -19.36 6.12
CA LYS A 109 -9.74 -18.34 7.13
C LYS A 109 -8.58 -17.45 6.73
N PHE A 110 -7.52 -18.05 6.17
CA PHE A 110 -6.36 -17.28 5.72
C PHE A 110 -6.68 -16.41 4.50
N VAL A 111 -7.36 -16.98 3.50
CA VAL A 111 -7.76 -16.23 2.30
C VAL A 111 -8.72 -15.09 2.65
N ASP A 112 -9.67 -15.34 3.55
CA ASP A 112 -10.59 -14.32 4.05
C ASP A 112 -9.89 -13.19 4.81
N SER A 113 -8.85 -13.51 5.59
CA SER A 113 -8.03 -12.51 6.27
C SER A 113 -7.25 -11.63 5.27
N ILE A 114 -6.76 -12.21 4.16
CA ILE A 114 -6.13 -11.43 3.08
C ILE A 114 -7.17 -10.51 2.43
N ARG A 115 -8.35 -11.03 2.08
CA ARG A 115 -9.45 -10.23 1.51
C ARG A 115 -9.85 -9.08 2.42
N SER A 116 -10.04 -9.36 3.71
CA SER A 116 -10.36 -8.36 4.73
C SER A 116 -9.31 -7.25 4.79
N ALA A 117 -8.02 -7.58 4.67
CA ALA A 117 -6.97 -6.56 4.63
C ALA A 117 -7.07 -5.67 3.38
N MET A 118 -7.46 -6.22 2.23
CA MET A 118 -7.71 -5.41 1.02
C MET A 118 -8.91 -4.50 1.21
N ASP A 119 -9.98 -5.01 1.82
CA ASP A 119 -11.19 -4.24 2.11
C ASP A 119 -10.90 -3.11 3.11
N GLU A 120 -10.09 -3.38 4.14
CA GLU A 120 -9.58 -2.39 5.10
C GLU A 120 -8.77 -1.28 4.43
N VAL A 121 -7.95 -1.60 3.43
CA VAL A 121 -7.20 -0.61 2.63
C VAL A 121 -8.16 0.26 1.84
N SER A 122 -9.09 -0.34 1.08
CA SER A 122 -10.05 0.44 0.28
C SER A 122 -10.92 1.34 1.16
N ALA A 123 -11.28 0.88 2.37
CA ALA A 123 -12.11 1.62 3.32
C ALA A 123 -11.35 2.68 4.15
N LEU A 124 -10.05 2.89 3.93
CA LEU A 124 -9.34 3.99 4.57
C LEU A 124 -9.97 5.34 4.16
N PRO A 125 -10.16 6.28 5.11
CA PRO A 125 -10.80 7.56 4.81
C PRO A 125 -9.94 8.45 3.90
N VAL A 126 -8.64 8.20 3.83
CA VAL A 126 -7.67 8.94 3.02
C VAL A 126 -7.42 8.25 1.68
N PRO A 127 -7.01 8.99 0.63
CA PRO A 127 -6.55 8.39 -0.61
C PRO A 127 -5.35 7.47 -0.40
N VAL A 128 -5.33 6.36 -1.13
CA VAL A 128 -4.29 5.33 -1.10
C VAL A 128 -3.67 5.17 -2.48
N ILE A 129 -2.34 5.28 -2.56
CA ILE A 129 -1.58 5.19 -3.80
C ILE A 129 -0.64 3.99 -3.75
N ALA A 130 -0.76 3.06 -4.70
CA ALA A 130 0.21 1.98 -4.90
C ALA A 130 1.33 2.44 -5.84
N ALA A 131 2.58 2.40 -5.36
CA ALA A 131 3.78 2.65 -6.15
C ALA A 131 4.51 1.33 -6.46
N ILE A 132 4.44 0.88 -7.71
CA ILE A 132 4.78 -0.49 -8.13
C ILE A 132 6.00 -0.46 -9.04
N ASP A 133 7.17 -0.79 -8.49
CA ASP A 133 8.44 -0.86 -9.26
C ASP A 133 8.92 -2.30 -9.52
N GLY A 134 8.03 -3.30 -9.46
CA GLY A 134 8.42 -4.71 -9.55
C GLY A 134 7.25 -5.66 -9.74
N PHE A 135 7.45 -6.93 -9.38
CA PHE A 135 6.40 -7.95 -9.41
C PHE A 135 5.28 -7.61 -8.43
N ALA A 136 4.06 -7.41 -8.95
CA ALA A 136 2.81 -7.38 -8.20
C ALA A 136 1.93 -8.52 -8.74
N LEU A 137 1.90 -9.67 -8.07
CA LEU A 137 1.22 -10.86 -8.57
C LEU A 137 0.18 -11.37 -7.57
N GLY A 138 -0.93 -11.90 -8.08
CA GLY A 138 -2.05 -12.42 -7.28
C GLY A 138 -2.46 -11.45 -6.18
N GLY A 139 -2.43 -11.90 -4.91
CA GLY A 139 -2.70 -11.05 -3.74
C GLY A 139 -1.93 -9.72 -3.68
N GLY A 140 -0.73 -9.63 -4.27
CA GLY A 140 0.02 -8.38 -4.37
C GLY A 140 -0.53 -7.42 -5.43
N PHE A 141 -1.09 -7.93 -6.51
CA PHE A 141 -1.85 -7.11 -7.45
C PHE A 141 -3.25 -6.79 -6.91
N GLU A 142 -3.88 -7.71 -6.17
CA GLU A 142 -5.15 -7.44 -5.48
C GLU A 142 -5.00 -6.31 -4.44
N LEU A 143 -3.85 -6.23 -3.76
CA LEU A 143 -3.50 -5.09 -2.91
C LEU A 143 -3.42 -3.77 -3.69
N ALA A 144 -2.78 -3.78 -4.86
CA ALA A 144 -2.74 -2.59 -5.72
C ALA A 144 -4.12 -2.20 -6.25
N LEU A 145 -4.97 -3.17 -6.57
CA LEU A 145 -6.36 -2.96 -7.00
C LEU A 145 -7.24 -2.39 -5.87
N ALA A 146 -6.90 -2.65 -4.60
CA ALA A 146 -7.58 -2.08 -3.45
C ALA A 146 -7.17 -0.63 -3.15
N CYS A 147 -6.09 -0.13 -3.76
CA CYS A 147 -5.70 1.27 -3.69
C CYS A 147 -6.51 2.12 -4.67
N ASP A 148 -6.67 3.40 -4.39
CA ASP A 148 -7.43 4.32 -5.23
C ASP A 148 -6.66 4.63 -6.53
N ILE A 149 -5.33 4.80 -6.42
CA ILE A 149 -4.44 5.16 -7.52
C ILE A 149 -3.30 4.15 -7.63
N ARG A 150 -2.93 3.79 -8.86
CA ARG A 150 -1.79 2.91 -9.16
C ARG A 150 -0.79 3.63 -10.07
N VAL A 151 0.46 3.70 -9.63
CA VAL A 151 1.61 4.16 -10.41
C VAL A 151 2.54 2.97 -10.61
N VAL A 152 2.88 2.66 -11.86
CA VAL A 152 3.74 1.52 -12.21
C VAL A 152 5.01 2.00 -12.91
N SER A 153 6.09 1.22 -12.84
CA SER A 153 7.24 1.42 -13.73
C SER A 153 7.12 0.60 -15.00
N PRO A 154 7.75 1.01 -16.12
CA PRO A 154 7.71 0.24 -17.36
C PRO A 154 8.14 -1.22 -17.19
N LYS A 155 9.10 -1.47 -16.29
CA LYS A 155 9.63 -2.80 -15.94
C LYS A 155 8.75 -3.59 -14.96
N ALA A 156 7.77 -2.96 -14.30
CA ALA A 156 6.88 -3.65 -13.38
C ALA A 156 6.17 -4.82 -14.06
N LYS A 157 5.83 -5.85 -13.27
CA LYS A 157 5.15 -7.04 -13.77
C LYS A 157 3.90 -7.30 -12.93
N VAL A 158 2.73 -7.10 -13.54
CA VAL A 158 1.45 -7.17 -12.83
C VAL A 158 0.55 -8.26 -13.40
N GLY A 159 -0.21 -8.95 -12.56
CA GLY A 159 -1.18 -9.93 -13.04
C GLY A 159 -1.79 -10.83 -11.97
N LEU A 160 -2.92 -11.42 -12.31
CA LEU A 160 -3.61 -12.44 -11.52
C LEU A 160 -3.36 -13.80 -12.17
N VAL A 161 -2.47 -14.61 -11.58
CA VAL A 161 -1.92 -15.84 -12.17
C VAL A 161 -2.48 -17.12 -11.53
N GLU A 162 -3.46 -16.98 -10.64
CA GLU A 162 -4.01 -18.02 -9.78
C GLU A 162 -4.52 -19.25 -10.54
N THR A 163 -5.11 -19.05 -11.72
CA THR A 163 -5.63 -20.14 -12.56
C THR A 163 -4.54 -21.10 -13.02
N LYS A 164 -3.27 -20.65 -13.11
CA LYS A 164 -2.12 -21.50 -13.43
C LYS A 164 -1.77 -22.50 -12.32
N ILE A 165 -2.28 -22.30 -11.12
CA ILE A 165 -2.14 -23.22 -9.98
C ILE A 165 -3.50 -23.75 -9.51
N ALA A 166 -4.49 -23.77 -10.41
CA ALA A 166 -5.83 -24.31 -10.20
C ALA A 166 -6.62 -23.66 -9.04
N ILE A 167 -6.40 -22.37 -8.78
CA ILE A 167 -7.23 -21.55 -7.88
C ILE A 167 -7.70 -20.28 -8.59
N ILE A 168 -8.41 -19.40 -7.89
CA ILE A 168 -8.89 -18.12 -8.43
C ILE A 168 -8.37 -16.94 -7.59
N PRO A 169 -8.32 -15.71 -8.15
CA PRO A 169 -8.07 -14.50 -7.38
C PRO A 169 -9.18 -14.30 -6.35
N ALA A 170 -8.82 -14.33 -5.07
CA ALA A 170 -9.76 -14.49 -3.98
C ALA A 170 -9.65 -13.41 -2.89
N ALA A 171 -8.73 -12.45 -3.01
CA ALA A 171 -8.67 -11.25 -2.16
C ALA A 171 -9.34 -10.03 -2.82
N GLY A 172 -10.28 -10.29 -3.74
CA GLY A 172 -11.12 -9.29 -4.41
C GLY A 172 -10.75 -9.00 -5.86
N GLY A 173 -9.71 -9.64 -6.41
CA GLY A 173 -9.27 -9.47 -7.80
C GLY A 173 -10.36 -9.82 -8.82
N SER A 174 -11.15 -10.86 -8.57
CA SER A 174 -12.31 -11.23 -9.40
C SER A 174 -13.45 -10.20 -9.39
N GLN A 175 -13.40 -9.20 -8.49
CA GLN A 175 -14.40 -8.15 -8.36
C GLN A 175 -13.86 -6.78 -8.79
N ARG A 176 -12.65 -6.42 -8.32
CA ARG A 176 -12.01 -5.12 -8.57
C ARG A 176 -11.47 -5.01 -10.00
N LEU A 177 -10.85 -6.07 -10.54
CA LEU A 177 -10.33 -6.04 -11.91
C LEU A 177 -11.44 -5.80 -12.96
N PRO A 178 -12.57 -6.54 -12.98
CA PRO A 178 -13.62 -6.29 -13.96
C PRO A 178 -14.32 -4.94 -13.79
N ARG A 179 -14.36 -4.36 -12.58
CA ARG A 179 -14.84 -2.98 -12.37
C ARG A 179 -13.91 -1.93 -12.98
N LEU A 180 -12.60 -2.22 -13.02
CA LEU A 180 -11.60 -1.31 -13.55
C LEU A 180 -11.50 -1.36 -15.08
N VAL A 181 -11.49 -2.57 -15.67
CA VAL A 181 -11.21 -2.74 -17.12
C VAL A 181 -12.32 -3.42 -17.91
N GLY A 182 -13.49 -3.61 -17.28
CA GLY A 182 -14.60 -4.35 -17.86
C GLY A 182 -14.43 -5.87 -17.78
N PRO A 183 -15.54 -6.63 -17.86
CA PRO A 183 -15.54 -8.07 -17.63
C PRO A 183 -14.80 -8.87 -18.71
N ALA A 184 -14.79 -8.40 -19.97
CA ALA A 184 -14.16 -9.13 -21.08
C ALA A 184 -12.63 -9.22 -20.90
N LEU A 185 -11.97 -8.08 -20.73
CA LEU A 185 -10.52 -8.03 -20.53
C LEU A 185 -10.12 -8.69 -19.19
N ALA A 186 -10.88 -8.45 -18.12
CA ALA A 186 -10.63 -9.11 -16.83
C ALA A 186 -10.67 -10.64 -16.94
N LYS A 187 -11.64 -11.19 -17.68
CA LYS A 187 -11.72 -12.64 -17.96
C LYS A 187 -10.51 -13.12 -18.77
N GLU A 188 -10.11 -12.42 -19.82
CA GLU A 188 -8.93 -12.80 -20.60
C GLU A 188 -7.69 -12.90 -19.70
N LEU A 189 -7.43 -11.86 -18.89
CA LEU A 189 -6.26 -11.82 -18.00
C LEU A 189 -6.30 -12.92 -16.94
N ILE A 190 -7.45 -13.16 -16.30
CA ILE A 190 -7.61 -14.18 -15.27
C ILE A 190 -7.56 -15.61 -15.87
N PHE A 191 -8.25 -15.86 -16.98
CA PHE A 191 -8.30 -17.18 -17.61
C PHE A 191 -6.92 -17.60 -18.13
N THR A 192 -6.16 -16.66 -18.70
CA THR A 192 -4.81 -16.93 -19.22
C THR A 192 -3.72 -16.86 -18.14
N GLY A 193 -3.99 -16.21 -17.02
CA GLY A 193 -3.00 -15.88 -16.01
C GLY A 193 -1.84 -15.05 -16.59
N ARG A 194 -2.13 -14.18 -17.56
CA ARG A 194 -1.13 -13.37 -18.26
C ARG A 194 -0.53 -12.34 -17.30
N VAL A 195 0.78 -12.16 -17.39
CA VAL A 195 1.51 -11.10 -16.68
C VAL A 195 1.81 -9.99 -17.66
N LEU A 196 1.41 -8.78 -17.32
CA LEU A 196 1.61 -7.57 -18.11
C LEU A 196 2.82 -6.79 -17.60
N ASN A 197 3.51 -6.11 -18.49
CA ASN A 197 4.47 -5.07 -18.08
C ASN A 197 3.76 -3.75 -17.70
N GLY A 198 4.50 -2.77 -17.17
CA GLY A 198 3.91 -1.50 -16.74
C GLY A 198 3.30 -0.67 -17.87
N ASN A 199 3.90 -0.68 -19.06
CA ASN A 199 3.34 0.02 -20.23
C ASN A 199 2.02 -0.59 -20.67
N GLU A 200 1.94 -1.92 -20.71
CA GLU A 200 0.69 -2.65 -20.99
C GLU A 200 -0.36 -2.35 -19.91
N ALA A 201 0.02 -2.38 -18.63
CA ALA A 201 -0.89 -2.10 -17.52
C ALA A 201 -1.48 -0.68 -17.61
N PHE A 202 -0.66 0.32 -17.93
CA PHE A 202 -1.14 1.69 -18.16
C PHE A 202 -2.04 1.80 -19.40
N SER A 203 -1.62 1.21 -20.53
CA SER A 203 -2.38 1.29 -21.80
C SER A 203 -3.75 0.63 -21.70
N LEU A 204 -3.89 -0.40 -20.87
CA LEU A 204 -5.14 -1.12 -20.64
C LEU A 204 -5.97 -0.55 -19.48
N GLY A 205 -5.54 0.55 -18.84
CA GLY A 205 -6.27 1.20 -17.74
C GLY A 205 -6.12 0.53 -16.37
N LEU A 206 -5.19 -0.43 -16.20
CA LEU A 206 -4.91 -1.07 -14.90
C LEU A 206 -4.11 -0.14 -13.97
N ALA A 207 -3.40 0.86 -14.53
CA ALA A 207 -2.64 1.86 -13.79
C ALA A 207 -2.92 3.27 -14.30
N ASN A 208 -2.85 4.26 -13.41
CA ASN A 208 -3.07 5.67 -13.72
C ASN A 208 -1.84 6.33 -14.38
N HIS A 209 -0.64 5.83 -14.08
CA HIS A 209 0.62 6.37 -14.59
C HIS A 209 1.65 5.25 -14.79
N CYS A 210 2.46 5.35 -15.86
CA CYS A 210 3.65 4.54 -16.08
C CYS A 210 4.89 5.46 -16.14
N VAL A 211 5.80 5.34 -15.18
CA VAL A 211 7.00 6.19 -15.05
C VAL A 211 8.17 5.43 -14.43
N GLU A 212 9.41 5.83 -14.71
CA GLU A 212 10.61 5.13 -14.20
C GLU A 212 10.69 5.04 -12.66
N ASP A 213 10.24 6.08 -11.94
CA ASP A 213 10.18 6.09 -10.48
C ASP A 213 8.73 6.25 -9.99
N PRO A 214 8.02 5.14 -9.75
CA PRO A 214 6.64 5.17 -9.28
C PRO A 214 6.46 5.82 -7.92
N TYR A 215 7.45 5.70 -7.03
CA TYR A 215 7.34 6.28 -5.70
C TYR A 215 7.47 7.79 -5.74
N LYS A 216 8.39 8.33 -6.54
CA LYS A 216 8.49 9.77 -6.77
C LYS A 216 7.18 10.33 -7.33
N LYS A 217 6.60 9.69 -8.35
CA LYS A 217 5.33 10.15 -8.91
C LYS A 217 4.15 10.00 -7.94
N ALA A 218 4.11 8.93 -7.14
CA ALA A 218 3.13 8.80 -6.07
C ALA A 218 3.25 9.92 -5.03
N LYS A 219 4.47 10.32 -4.66
CA LYS A 219 4.70 11.49 -3.79
C LYS A 219 4.24 12.80 -4.41
N GLU A 220 4.49 13.02 -5.71
CA GLU A 220 4.01 14.21 -6.42
C GLU A 220 2.48 14.31 -6.38
N ILE A 221 1.78 13.20 -6.64
CA ILE A 221 0.31 13.13 -6.54
C ILE A 221 -0.15 13.35 -5.10
N ALA A 222 0.55 12.78 -4.12
CA ALA A 222 0.23 12.99 -2.71
C ALA A 222 0.40 14.46 -2.30
N ASP A 223 1.46 15.13 -2.75
CA ASP A 223 1.70 16.57 -2.54
C ASP A 223 0.60 17.42 -3.21
N GLU A 224 0.08 17.01 -4.37
CA GLU A 224 -1.08 17.64 -4.99
C GLU A 224 -2.33 17.53 -4.10
N ILE A 225 -2.60 16.34 -3.54
CA ILE A 225 -3.72 16.10 -2.63
C ILE A 225 -3.56 16.89 -1.32
N LEU A 226 -2.34 17.01 -0.76
CA LEU A 226 -2.10 17.76 0.47
C LEU A 226 -2.57 19.23 0.41
N ARG A 227 -2.62 19.82 -0.79
CA ARG A 227 -3.07 21.20 -1.03
C ARG A 227 -4.59 21.35 -1.08
N THR A 228 -5.35 20.28 -0.91
CA THR A 228 -6.81 20.27 -0.95
C THR A 228 -7.42 20.12 0.45
N GLY A 229 -8.72 20.40 0.60
CA GLY A 229 -9.44 20.32 1.87
C GLY A 229 -9.53 18.88 2.40
N PRO A 230 -8.93 18.53 3.55
CA PRO A 230 -8.90 17.16 4.05
C PRO A 230 -10.27 16.53 4.27
N ILE A 231 -11.24 17.29 4.79
CA ILE A 231 -12.61 16.81 4.98
C ILE A 231 -13.25 16.53 3.63
N ALA A 232 -13.09 17.46 2.67
CA ALA A 232 -13.64 17.33 1.32
C ALA A 232 -13.13 16.08 0.59
N ILE A 233 -11.83 15.78 0.68
CA ILE A 233 -11.26 14.55 0.09
C ILE A 233 -11.84 13.29 0.70
N ARG A 234 -11.98 13.24 2.04
CA ARG A 234 -12.53 12.06 2.74
C ARG A 234 -13.97 11.77 2.29
N VAL A 235 -14.81 12.81 2.23
CA VAL A 235 -16.21 12.64 1.81
C VAL A 235 -16.35 12.46 0.30
N ALA A 236 -15.44 13.01 -0.52
CA ALA A 236 -15.41 12.76 -1.96
C ALA A 236 -15.09 11.30 -2.26
N LYS A 237 -14.08 10.72 -1.58
CA LYS A 237 -13.80 9.28 -1.65
C LYS A 237 -15.02 8.45 -1.30
N THR A 238 -15.70 8.80 -0.20
CA THR A 238 -16.92 8.11 0.23
C THR A 238 -18.04 8.19 -0.81
N ALA A 239 -18.28 9.37 -1.38
CA ALA A 239 -19.29 9.59 -2.40
C ALA A 239 -19.02 8.77 -3.67
N ILE A 240 -17.76 8.72 -4.11
CA ILE A 240 -17.35 7.93 -5.28
C ILE A 240 -17.50 6.44 -4.98
N ASP A 241 -16.85 5.94 -3.93
CA ASP A 241 -16.77 4.50 -3.64
C ASP A 241 -18.14 3.89 -3.38
N GLN A 242 -19.03 4.61 -2.68
CA GLN A 242 -20.39 4.12 -2.42
C GLN A 242 -21.32 4.39 -3.61
N GLY A 243 -21.18 5.53 -4.28
CA GLY A 243 -22.05 5.94 -5.38
C GLY A 243 -21.95 5.04 -6.60
N VAL A 244 -20.76 4.55 -6.93
CA VAL A 244 -20.56 3.67 -8.09
C VAL A 244 -21.11 2.25 -7.90
N GLU A 245 -21.35 1.83 -6.65
CA GLU A 245 -21.92 0.51 -6.33
C GLU A 245 -23.45 0.53 -6.20
N THR A 246 -24.10 1.62 -6.61
CA THR A 246 -25.55 1.80 -6.57
C THR A 246 -26.09 2.40 -7.88
N ASP A 247 -27.41 2.57 -7.99
CA ASP A 247 -28.00 3.28 -9.10
C ASP A 247 -27.71 4.79 -9.01
N LEU A 248 -27.73 5.48 -10.15
CA LEU A 248 -27.37 6.90 -10.22
C LEU A 248 -28.20 7.78 -9.27
N ARG A 249 -29.49 7.50 -9.09
CA ARG A 249 -30.35 8.33 -8.22
C ARG A 249 -29.93 8.19 -6.77
N THR A 250 -29.67 6.96 -6.32
CA THR A 250 -29.15 6.72 -4.97
C THR A 250 -27.75 7.31 -4.81
N GLY A 251 -26.88 7.20 -5.82
CA GLY A 251 -25.55 7.81 -5.83
C GLY A 251 -25.60 9.34 -5.65
N LEU A 252 -26.53 10.03 -6.31
CA LEU A 252 -26.72 11.48 -6.14
C LEU A 252 -27.20 11.87 -4.74
N VAL A 253 -27.98 11.00 -4.06
CA VAL A 253 -28.35 11.22 -2.65
C VAL A 253 -27.13 11.09 -1.74
N ILE A 254 -26.28 10.09 -1.98
CA ILE A 254 -25.01 9.92 -1.24
C ILE A 254 -24.12 11.16 -1.46
N GLU A 255 -23.98 11.62 -2.70
CA GLU A 255 -23.22 12.83 -3.03
C GLU A 255 -23.74 14.05 -2.25
N GLN A 256 -25.06 14.27 -2.23
CA GLN A 256 -25.67 15.37 -1.48
C GLN A 256 -25.36 15.28 0.02
N GLN A 257 -25.40 14.09 0.62
CA GLN A 257 -25.08 13.86 2.03
C GLN A 257 -23.59 14.10 2.33
N CYS A 258 -22.70 13.67 1.44
CA CYS A 258 -21.26 13.95 1.53
C CYS A 258 -20.99 15.46 1.42
N TYR A 259 -21.63 16.15 0.46
CA TYR A 259 -21.48 17.59 0.29
C TYR A 259 -21.98 18.38 1.52
N ALA A 260 -23.08 17.94 2.15
CA ALA A 260 -23.61 18.58 3.36
C ALA A 260 -22.57 18.66 4.50
N GLN A 261 -21.65 17.69 4.58
CA GLN A 261 -20.61 17.65 5.61
C GLN A 261 -19.55 18.75 5.45
N VAL A 262 -19.34 19.28 4.24
CA VAL A 262 -18.32 20.33 4.01
C VAL A 262 -18.86 21.75 4.18
N ILE A 263 -20.18 21.94 4.21
CA ILE A 263 -20.82 23.27 4.23
C ILE A 263 -20.42 24.08 5.48
N ASN A 264 -20.34 23.45 6.64
CA ASN A 264 -20.06 24.13 7.91
C ASN A 264 -18.60 24.02 8.36
N THR A 265 -17.69 23.68 7.46
CA THR A 265 -16.25 23.60 7.76
C THR A 265 -15.58 24.97 7.68
N LYS A 266 -14.57 25.20 8.51
CA LYS A 266 -13.70 26.38 8.40
C LYS A 266 -12.89 26.32 7.12
N ASP A 267 -12.48 25.13 6.68
CA ASP A 267 -11.77 24.93 5.42
C ASP A 267 -12.55 25.47 4.22
N ARG A 268 -13.88 25.30 4.16
CA ARG A 268 -14.69 25.91 3.09
C ARG A 268 -14.60 27.43 3.09
N LEU A 269 -14.67 28.05 4.27
CA LEU A 269 -14.56 29.51 4.41
C LEU A 269 -13.17 30.02 4.02
N GLU A 270 -12.12 29.30 4.44
CA GLU A 270 -10.74 29.58 4.06
C GLU A 270 -10.53 29.46 2.54
N GLY A 271 -11.13 28.45 1.89
CA GLY A 271 -11.08 28.32 0.44
C GLY A 271 -11.68 29.52 -0.29
N LEU A 272 -12.82 30.03 0.18
CA LEU A 272 -13.45 31.23 -0.36
C LEU A 272 -12.62 32.50 -0.11
N ALA A 273 -12.06 32.64 1.10
CA ALA A 273 -11.20 33.77 1.45
C ALA A 273 -9.92 33.79 0.62
N ALA A 274 -9.22 32.66 0.52
CA ALA A 274 -8.00 32.52 -0.27
C ALA A 274 -8.21 32.84 -1.75
N PHE A 275 -9.35 32.42 -2.31
CA PHE A 275 -9.74 32.75 -3.68
C PHE A 275 -9.95 34.25 -3.88
N ALA A 276 -10.70 34.90 -2.98
CA ALA A 276 -10.94 36.34 -3.02
C ALA A 276 -9.63 37.15 -2.88
N GLU A 277 -8.71 36.67 -2.04
CA GLU A 277 -7.41 37.30 -1.76
C GLU A 277 -6.30 36.91 -2.75
N LYS A 278 -6.58 36.00 -3.71
CA LYS A 278 -5.60 35.47 -4.69
C LYS A 278 -4.34 34.87 -4.06
N ARG A 279 -4.51 34.14 -2.95
CA ARG A 279 -3.44 33.40 -2.27
C ARG A 279 -3.71 31.90 -2.26
N ALA A 280 -2.70 31.10 -1.92
CA ALA A 280 -2.90 29.68 -1.66
C ALA A 280 -3.72 29.48 -0.36
N PRO A 281 -4.70 28.56 -0.34
CA PRO A 281 -5.43 28.23 0.87
C PRO A 281 -4.58 27.38 1.84
N VAL A 282 -4.85 27.52 3.13
CA VAL A 282 -4.24 26.70 4.20
C VAL A 282 -5.30 25.90 4.94
N PHE A 283 -5.60 24.71 4.42
CA PHE A 283 -6.61 23.83 5.00
C PHE A 283 -6.09 23.04 6.20
N LYS A 284 -6.90 22.95 7.26
CA LYS A 284 -6.55 22.31 8.54
C LYS A 284 -7.38 21.06 8.85
N GLY A 285 -8.45 20.80 8.10
CA GLY A 285 -9.36 19.68 8.35
C GLY A 285 -10.36 19.97 9.47
N GLU A 286 -10.87 21.20 9.54
CA GLU A 286 -11.86 21.69 10.51
C GLU A 286 -12.92 22.60 9.86
#